data_AF-A0A8J7AZG7-F1
#
_entry.id   AF-A0A8J7AZG7-F1
#
_cell.length_a   1.000
_cell.length_b   1.000
_cell.length_c   1.000
_cell.angle_alpha   90.00
_cell.angle_beta   90.00
_cell.angle_gamma   90.00
#
_symmetry.space_group_name_H-M   'P 1'
#
loop_
_entity.id
_entity.type
_entity.pdbx_description
1 polymer ?
#
loop_
_entity_poly.entity_id
_entity_poly.type
_entity_poly.pdbx_seq_one_letter_code
_entity_poly.pdbx_strand_id
1 'polypeptide(L)'
;MNPALRATFDWLRDQGLPPLPVAPAQDPTRYPARNGDGSLKRDKDGALVPAFTGKNPSYVDSRGIPHLIRHTQYQNRMPTQAELQTWFAHPDNGIGTLGGWHNIVWIDVDVKQFESQQTCDQRITDWLGQYPLLQQTFTERTHSGGWRLAVQAHEKTFTNFSLDGVGGQYMGEALGQGRFT
;
A
#
# COMPACT_ATOMS: atom_id res chain seq x y z
N MET A 1 -8.70 13.84 11.97
CA MET A 1 -8.74 12.91 10.84
C MET A 1 -9.92 13.26 9.95
N ASN A 2 -9.76 13.28 8.62
CA ASN A 2 -10.89 13.53 7.72
C ASN A 2 -11.88 12.33 7.72
N PRO A 3 -13.15 12.50 7.31
CA PRO A 3 -14.15 11.43 7.40
C PRO A 3 -13.82 10.17 6.59
N ALA A 4 -13.26 10.33 5.38
CA ALA A 4 -12.91 9.20 4.52
C ALA A 4 -11.79 8.35 5.13
N LEU A 5 -10.73 8.99 5.64
CA LEU A 5 -9.63 8.33 6.33
C LEU A 5 -10.13 7.64 7.60
N ARG A 6 -11.09 8.24 8.31
CA ARG A 6 -11.71 7.64 9.49
C ARG A 6 -12.48 6.37 9.13
N ALA A 7 -13.25 6.40 8.06
CA ALA A 7 -13.97 5.22 7.56
C ALA A 7 -13.00 4.08 7.18
N THR A 8 -11.92 4.39 6.45
CA THR A 8 -10.88 3.40 6.11
C THR A 8 -10.19 2.85 7.37
N PHE A 9 -9.86 3.72 8.33
CA PHE A 9 -9.24 3.34 9.59
C PHE A 9 -10.12 2.37 10.39
N ASP A 10 -11.41 2.69 10.54
CA ASP A 10 -12.35 1.84 11.26
C ASP A 10 -12.55 0.51 10.53
N TRP A 11 -12.73 0.55 9.21
CA TRP A 11 -12.85 -0.66 8.40
C TRP A 11 -11.64 -1.60 8.55
N LEU A 12 -10.41 -1.07 8.45
CA LEU A 12 -9.20 -1.88 8.63
C LEU A 12 -9.18 -2.56 10.02
N ARG A 13 -9.56 -1.82 11.07
CA ARG A 13 -9.61 -2.37 12.42
C ARG A 13 -10.67 -3.45 12.56
N ASP A 14 -11.84 -3.25 11.98
CA ASP A 14 -12.93 -4.23 12.00
C ASP A 14 -12.56 -5.52 11.25
N GLN A 15 -11.74 -5.41 10.20
CA GLN A 15 -11.17 -6.57 9.49
C GLN A 15 -9.97 -7.20 10.23
N GLY A 16 -9.55 -6.65 11.37
CA GLY A 16 -8.36 -7.11 12.09
C GLY A 16 -7.06 -6.91 11.31
N LEU A 17 -6.98 -5.86 10.49
CA LEU A 17 -5.82 -5.46 9.72
C LEU A 17 -5.12 -4.26 10.39
N PRO A 18 -3.77 -4.19 10.39
CA PRO A 18 -3.05 -3.10 11.03
C PRO A 18 -3.18 -1.80 10.22
N PRO A 19 -3.81 -0.73 10.74
CA PRO A 19 -3.77 0.56 10.09
C PRO A 19 -2.39 1.19 10.31
N LEU A 20 -1.66 1.44 9.23
CA LEU A 20 -0.36 2.09 9.26
C LEU A 20 -0.44 3.44 8.54
N PRO A 21 0.12 4.52 9.10
CA PRO A 21 0.08 5.84 8.49
C PRO A 21 1.03 5.95 7.31
N VAL A 22 0.77 6.93 6.45
CA VAL A 22 1.67 7.37 5.38
C VAL A 22 1.85 8.88 5.45
N ALA A 23 3.05 9.36 5.72
CA ALA A 23 3.35 10.79 5.63
C ALA A 23 3.33 11.24 4.16
N PRO A 24 2.85 12.45 3.85
CA PRO A 24 3.03 13.05 2.53
C PRO A 24 4.50 13.05 2.11
N ALA A 25 4.75 13.06 0.80
CA ALA A 25 6.10 13.15 0.27
C ALA A 25 6.82 14.39 0.83
N GLN A 26 8.06 14.20 1.29
CA GLN A 26 8.87 15.28 1.89
C GLN A 26 10.04 15.65 0.99
N ASP A 27 10.51 16.88 1.13
CA ASP A 27 11.69 17.39 0.42
C ASP A 27 12.94 16.57 0.77
N PRO A 28 13.61 15.93 -0.22
CA PRO A 28 14.80 15.12 0.01
C PRO A 28 16.01 15.92 0.50
N THR A 29 16.03 17.25 0.34
CA THR A 29 17.10 18.10 0.89
C THR A 29 16.99 18.25 2.40
N ARG A 30 15.77 18.21 2.94
CA ARG A 30 15.48 18.29 4.38
C ARG A 30 15.45 16.91 5.03
N TYR A 31 14.90 15.92 4.33
CA TYR A 31 14.70 14.56 4.82
C TYR A 31 15.21 13.51 3.82
N PRO A 32 16.54 13.42 3.60
CA PRO A 32 17.11 12.44 2.69
C PRO A 32 17.04 11.03 3.27
N ALA A 33 16.81 10.05 2.40
CA ALA A 33 17.02 8.65 2.73
C ALA A 33 18.52 8.37 2.93
N ARG A 34 18.83 7.36 3.75
CA ARG A 34 20.20 6.94 4.04
C ARG A 34 20.38 5.45 3.73
N ASN A 35 21.59 5.10 3.34
CA ASN A 35 22.03 3.71 3.22
C ASN A 35 22.31 3.11 4.62
N GLY A 36 22.55 1.80 4.68
CA GLY A 36 22.85 1.10 5.93
C GLY A 36 24.13 1.59 6.63
N ASP A 37 25.07 2.17 5.88
CA ASP A 37 26.29 2.78 6.39
C ASP A 37 26.10 4.26 6.84
N GLY A 38 24.88 4.79 6.75
CA GLY A 38 24.53 6.16 7.11
C GLY A 38 24.78 7.21 6.02
N SER A 39 25.39 6.83 4.89
CA SER A 39 25.60 7.73 3.74
C SER A 39 24.26 8.13 3.09
N LEU A 40 24.22 9.30 2.44
CA LEU A 40 23.00 9.76 1.76
C LEU A 40 22.71 8.92 0.52
N LYS A 41 21.47 8.44 0.40
CA LYS A 41 21.03 7.66 -0.76
C LYS A 41 20.79 8.60 -1.94
N ARG A 42 21.36 8.23 -3.09
CA ARG A 42 21.16 8.92 -4.37
C ARG A 42 20.58 7.97 -5.41
N ASP A 43 19.82 8.49 -6.35
CA ASP A 43 19.34 7.73 -7.50
C ASP A 43 20.42 7.62 -8.60
N LYS A 44 20.05 7.01 -9.74
CA LYS A 44 20.95 6.79 -10.88
C LYS A 44 21.49 8.08 -11.50
N ASP A 45 20.78 9.19 -11.33
CA ASP A 45 21.10 10.51 -11.87
C ASP A 45 21.85 11.38 -10.82
N GLY A 46 22.11 10.81 -9.64
CA GLY A 46 22.83 11.46 -8.53
C GLY A 46 21.95 12.34 -7.64
N ALA A 47 20.64 12.40 -7.86
CA ALA A 47 19.73 13.19 -7.03
C ALA A 47 19.46 12.51 -5.68
N LEU A 48 19.17 13.28 -4.63
CA LEU A 48 18.85 12.73 -3.31
C LEU A 48 17.49 12.02 -3.32
N VAL A 49 17.44 10.81 -2.76
CA VAL A 49 16.21 10.06 -2.61
C VAL A 49 15.50 10.50 -1.32
N PRO A 50 14.20 10.83 -1.34
CA PRO A 50 13.47 11.22 -0.12
C PRO A 50 13.25 10.02 0.80
N ALA A 51 13.37 10.24 2.11
CA ALA A 51 13.02 9.23 3.12
C ALA A 51 11.51 8.99 3.20
N PHE A 52 10.72 10.01 2.87
CA PHE A 52 9.26 10.00 2.94
C PHE A 52 8.71 10.25 1.54
N THR A 53 8.14 9.21 0.94
CA THR A 53 7.78 9.18 -0.48
C THR A 53 6.30 9.42 -0.75
N GLY A 54 5.48 9.56 0.30
CA GLY A 54 4.01 9.50 0.17
C GLY A 54 3.48 8.09 -0.08
N LYS A 55 4.35 7.06 -0.03
CA LYS A 55 3.98 5.66 -0.30
C LYS A 55 4.50 4.67 0.74
N ASN A 56 5.38 5.08 1.64
CA ASN A 56 5.99 4.20 2.64
C ASN A 56 5.41 4.45 4.04
N PRO A 57 5.36 3.41 4.91
CA PRO A 57 4.90 3.56 6.29
C PRO A 57 5.67 4.62 7.05
N SER A 58 4.98 5.68 7.40
CA SER A 58 5.56 6.88 8.03
C SER A 58 4.46 7.81 8.50
N TYR A 59 4.76 8.76 9.37
CA TYR A 59 3.78 9.76 9.82
C TYR A 59 4.45 11.09 10.11
N VAL A 60 3.72 12.17 9.90
CA VAL A 60 4.04 13.49 10.44
C VAL A 60 3.43 13.59 11.84
N ASP A 61 4.21 14.00 12.84
CA ASP A 61 3.72 14.22 14.21
C ASP A 61 2.92 15.53 14.34
N SER A 62 2.37 15.79 15.51
CA SER A 62 1.59 17.02 15.78
C SER A 62 2.40 18.32 15.67
N ARG A 63 3.74 18.25 15.56
CA ARG A 63 4.63 19.39 15.37
C ARG A 63 5.10 19.53 13.92
N GLY A 64 4.60 18.70 13.00
CA GLY A 64 5.00 18.74 11.60
C GLY A 64 6.31 17.99 11.30
N ILE A 65 6.80 17.13 12.21
CA ILE A 65 8.05 16.38 12.03
C ILE A 65 7.73 14.99 11.49
N PRO A 66 8.30 14.56 10.34
CA PRO A 66 8.06 13.24 9.77
C PRO A 66 8.92 12.15 10.44
N HIS A 67 8.35 10.98 10.64
CA HIS A 67 8.94 9.81 11.31
C HIS A 67 8.70 8.53 10.51
N LEU A 68 9.74 7.73 10.32
CA LEU A 68 9.65 6.44 9.65
C LEU A 68 9.08 5.38 10.59
N ILE A 69 8.25 4.49 10.04
CA ILE A 69 7.77 3.32 10.75
C ILE A 69 8.50 2.08 10.26
N ARG A 70 9.12 1.36 11.19
CA ARG A 70 9.60 -0.01 10.95
C ARG A 70 8.38 -0.94 10.85
N HIS A 71 7.76 -0.99 9.67
CA HIS A 71 6.48 -1.69 9.49
C HIS A 71 6.57 -3.21 9.68
N THR A 72 7.76 -3.79 9.53
CA THR A 72 7.97 -5.24 9.69
C THR A 72 7.55 -5.77 11.06
N GLN A 73 7.55 -4.92 12.11
CA GLN A 73 7.07 -5.33 13.43
C GLN A 73 5.54 -5.57 13.46
N TYR A 74 4.78 -4.95 12.56
CA TYR A 74 3.31 -5.11 12.48
C TYR A 74 2.89 -6.24 11.54
N GLN A 75 3.83 -7.06 11.06
CA GLN A 75 3.49 -8.27 10.32
C GLN A 75 2.73 -9.28 11.20
N ASN A 76 3.00 -9.27 12.51
CA ASN A 76 2.45 -10.24 13.46
C ASN A 76 1.85 -9.58 14.71
N ARG A 77 1.69 -8.24 14.72
CA ARG A 77 1.03 -7.53 15.83
C ARG A 77 0.24 -6.32 15.33
N MET A 78 -0.87 -6.03 16.00
CA MET A 78 -1.60 -4.78 15.80
C MET A 78 -0.84 -3.60 16.41
N PRO A 79 -0.95 -2.40 15.83
CA PRO A 79 -0.57 -1.16 16.50
C PRO A 79 -1.32 -0.99 17.82
N THR A 80 -0.63 -0.44 18.82
CA THR A 80 -1.23 -0.05 20.10
C THR A 80 -2.06 1.23 19.96
N GLN A 81 -2.98 1.47 20.88
CA GLN A 81 -3.78 2.70 20.87
C GLN A 81 -2.92 3.97 20.95
N ALA A 82 -1.81 3.95 21.71
CA ALA A 82 -0.89 5.08 21.83
C ALA A 82 -0.12 5.35 20.53
N GLU A 83 0.30 4.30 19.83
CA GLU A 83 0.89 4.40 18.48
C GLU A 83 -0.10 5.06 17.51
N LEU A 84 -1.35 4.57 17.47
CA LEU A 84 -2.38 5.10 16.57
C LEU A 84 -2.72 6.58 16.86
N GLN A 85 -2.81 6.96 18.14
CA GLN A 85 -3.02 8.35 18.53
C GLN A 85 -1.88 9.25 18.07
N THR A 86 -0.64 8.78 18.17
CA THR A 86 0.55 9.52 17.73
C THR A 86 0.57 9.68 16.21
N TRP A 87 0.33 8.58 15.50
CA TRP A 87 0.44 8.52 14.04
C TRP A 87 -0.62 9.32 13.31
N PHE A 88 -1.86 9.33 13.81
CA PHE A 88 -2.98 9.99 13.15
C PHE A 88 -3.34 11.32 13.81
N ALA A 89 -2.42 11.89 14.60
CA ALA A 89 -2.57 13.23 15.17
C ALA A 89 -2.53 14.34 14.09
N HIS A 90 -1.70 14.16 13.05
CA HIS A 90 -1.60 15.12 11.95
C HIS A 90 -2.61 14.80 10.84
N PRO A 91 -3.41 15.77 10.36
CA PRO A 91 -4.50 15.53 9.41
C PRO A 91 -4.03 15.08 8.02
N ASP A 92 -2.81 15.43 7.63
CA ASP A 92 -2.26 15.12 6.30
C ASP A 92 -1.71 13.69 6.16
N ASN A 93 -1.62 12.94 7.26
CA ASN A 93 -1.19 11.55 7.17
C ASN A 93 -2.26 10.73 6.47
N GLY A 94 -1.85 10.01 5.42
CA GLY A 94 -2.63 8.95 4.81
C GLY A 94 -2.63 7.68 5.64
N ILE A 95 -3.24 6.63 5.09
CA ILE A 95 -3.36 5.32 5.71
C ILE A 95 -3.10 4.24 4.66
N GLY A 96 -2.52 3.14 5.12
CA GLY A 96 -2.42 1.90 4.37
C GLY A 96 -2.37 0.72 5.35
N THR A 97 -2.03 -0.45 4.85
CA THR A 97 -1.97 -1.67 5.67
C THR A 97 -0.94 -2.66 5.14
N LEU A 98 -0.87 -3.85 5.75
CA LEU A 98 0.03 -4.92 5.35
C LEU A 98 -0.74 -6.10 4.75
N GLY A 99 -0.21 -6.66 3.68
CA GLY A 99 -0.60 -7.98 3.20
C GLY A 99 -0.15 -9.10 4.14
N GLY A 100 -0.81 -10.25 4.01
CA GLY A 100 -0.57 -11.51 4.72
C GLY A 100 -1.35 -11.71 6.01
N TRP A 101 -1.94 -10.67 6.59
CA TRP A 101 -2.87 -10.83 7.71
C TRP A 101 -4.08 -11.65 7.28
N HIS A 102 -4.42 -12.70 8.05
CA HIS A 102 -5.50 -13.65 7.71
C HIS A 102 -5.35 -14.28 6.32
N ASN A 103 -4.11 -14.41 5.81
CA ASN A 103 -3.80 -14.80 4.44
C ASN A 103 -4.42 -13.89 3.35
N ILE A 104 -4.69 -12.63 3.70
CA ILE A 104 -5.14 -11.62 2.74
C ILE A 104 -3.97 -11.23 1.84
N VAL A 105 -4.21 -11.27 0.54
CA VAL A 105 -3.31 -10.85 -0.52
C VAL A 105 -3.97 -9.70 -1.24
N TRP A 106 -3.21 -8.63 -1.46
CA TRP A 106 -3.68 -7.50 -2.26
C TRP A 106 -3.25 -7.70 -3.70
N ILE A 107 -4.23 -7.85 -4.59
CA ILE A 107 -4.01 -7.94 -6.03
C ILE A 107 -3.91 -6.50 -6.55
N ASP A 108 -2.69 -6.01 -6.77
CA ASP A 108 -2.38 -4.65 -7.20
C ASP A 108 -2.10 -4.64 -8.70
N VAL A 109 -3.08 -4.19 -9.48
CA VAL A 109 -3.07 -4.13 -10.94
C VAL A 109 -2.45 -2.83 -11.38
N ASP A 110 -1.37 -2.92 -12.15
CA ASP A 110 -0.60 -1.79 -12.64
C ASP A 110 -1.15 -1.32 -14.00
N VAL A 111 -1.81 -0.15 -14.07
CA VAL A 111 -2.36 0.37 -15.34
C VAL A 111 -1.31 0.53 -16.45
N LYS A 112 -0.05 0.78 -16.10
CA LYS A 112 1.08 0.88 -17.05
C LYS A 112 1.38 -0.44 -17.78
N GLN A 113 0.86 -1.57 -17.31
CA GLN A 113 0.98 -2.85 -18.00
C GLN A 113 -0.05 -3.00 -19.12
N PHE A 114 -0.95 -2.03 -19.28
CA PHE A 114 -1.99 -2.03 -20.31
C PHE A 114 -1.73 -0.90 -21.31
N GLU A 115 -2.22 -1.08 -22.53
CA GLU A 115 -2.11 -0.06 -23.59
C GLU A 115 -2.87 1.23 -23.26
N SER A 116 -3.91 1.12 -22.43
CA SER A 116 -4.71 2.26 -21.99
C SER A 116 -5.43 1.99 -20.66
N GLN A 117 -5.88 3.07 -20.00
CA GLN A 117 -6.77 2.98 -18.85
C GLN A 117 -8.05 2.20 -19.17
N GLN A 118 -8.63 2.42 -20.35
CA GLN A 118 -9.85 1.74 -20.78
C GLN A 118 -9.64 0.23 -20.91
N THR A 119 -8.50 -0.20 -21.46
CA THR A 119 -8.14 -1.62 -21.58
C THR A 119 -7.98 -2.26 -20.20
N CYS A 120 -7.33 -1.57 -19.26
CA CYS A 120 -7.20 -2.00 -17.87
C CYS A 120 -8.57 -2.16 -17.20
N ASP A 121 -9.41 -1.12 -17.26
CA ASP A 121 -10.73 -1.10 -16.64
C ASP A 121 -11.66 -2.19 -17.21
N GLN A 122 -11.64 -2.39 -18.53
CA GLN A 122 -12.42 -3.45 -19.17
C GLN A 122 -11.93 -4.82 -18.70
N ARG A 123 -10.62 -5.06 -18.67
CA ARG A 123 -10.06 -6.36 -18.25
C ARG A 123 -10.44 -6.71 -16.82
N ILE A 124 -10.42 -5.74 -15.91
CA ILE A 124 -10.84 -5.93 -14.51
C ILE A 124 -12.34 -6.12 -14.40
N THR A 125 -13.14 -5.37 -15.16
CA THR A 125 -14.59 -5.57 -15.21
C THR A 125 -14.96 -6.97 -15.69
N ASP A 126 -14.32 -7.46 -16.76
CA ASP A 126 -14.52 -8.81 -17.28
C ASP A 126 -14.13 -9.88 -16.26
N TRP A 127 -13.00 -9.67 -15.56
CA TRP A 127 -12.54 -10.58 -14.52
C TRP A 127 -13.52 -10.63 -13.34
N LEU A 128 -14.01 -9.48 -12.87
CA LEU A 128 -15.04 -9.41 -11.83
C LEU A 128 -16.37 -10.04 -12.29
N GLY A 129 -16.70 -9.97 -13.57
CA GLY A 129 -17.85 -10.65 -14.16
C GLY A 129 -17.71 -12.18 -14.15
N GLN A 130 -16.49 -12.69 -14.36
CA GLN A 130 -16.18 -14.13 -14.30
C GLN A 130 -16.17 -14.67 -12.87
N TYR A 131 -15.81 -13.83 -11.88
CA TYR A 131 -15.71 -14.22 -10.48
C TYR A 131 -16.56 -13.30 -9.58
N PRO A 132 -17.89 -13.49 -9.54
CA PRO A 132 -18.81 -12.59 -8.83
C PRO A 132 -18.52 -12.44 -7.33
N LEU A 133 -17.88 -13.44 -6.69
CA LEU A 133 -17.47 -13.34 -5.29
C LEU A 133 -16.44 -12.22 -5.05
N LEU A 134 -15.61 -11.89 -6.04
CA LEU A 134 -14.65 -10.79 -5.92
C LEU A 134 -15.33 -9.43 -5.83
N GLN A 135 -16.55 -9.28 -6.37
CA GLN A 135 -17.32 -8.05 -6.26
C GLN A 135 -17.78 -7.77 -4.82
N GLN A 136 -17.73 -8.77 -3.94
CA GLN A 136 -18.05 -8.65 -2.51
C GLN A 136 -16.82 -8.37 -1.65
N THR A 137 -15.63 -8.31 -2.27
CA THR A 137 -14.38 -8.02 -1.58
C THR A 137 -14.03 -6.54 -1.68
N PHE A 138 -13.10 -6.08 -0.84
CA PHE A 138 -12.56 -4.73 -0.98
C PHE A 138 -11.96 -4.57 -2.38
N THR A 139 -12.43 -3.56 -3.10
CA THR A 139 -11.97 -3.20 -4.43
C THR A 139 -11.88 -1.68 -4.51
N GLU A 140 -10.73 -1.16 -4.93
CA GLU A 140 -10.52 0.28 -5.13
C GLU A 140 -9.78 0.58 -6.43
N ARG A 141 -9.94 1.81 -6.93
CA ARG A 141 -9.01 2.38 -7.91
C ARG A 141 -7.85 3.03 -7.17
N THR A 142 -6.63 2.73 -7.58
CA THR A 142 -5.43 3.33 -6.99
C THR A 142 -5.24 4.75 -7.52
N HIS A 143 -4.47 5.58 -6.81
CA HIS A 143 -4.20 6.96 -7.22
C HIS A 143 -3.55 7.07 -8.62
N SER A 144 -2.77 6.05 -9.04
CA SER A 144 -2.16 5.99 -10.37
C SER A 144 -3.09 5.44 -11.46
N GLY A 145 -4.36 5.17 -11.16
CA GLY A 145 -5.34 4.62 -12.11
C GLY A 145 -5.36 3.09 -12.20
N GLY A 146 -4.57 2.40 -11.38
CA GLY A 146 -4.63 0.94 -11.27
C GLY A 146 -5.86 0.47 -10.48
N TRP A 147 -5.91 -0.83 -10.22
CA TRP A 147 -6.94 -1.45 -9.39
C TRP A 147 -6.31 -2.23 -8.25
N ARG A 148 -6.98 -2.25 -7.11
CA ARG A 148 -6.57 -3.07 -5.98
C ARG A 148 -7.73 -3.85 -5.42
N LEU A 149 -7.51 -5.14 -5.22
CA LEU A 149 -8.51 -6.06 -4.67
C LEU A 149 -7.93 -6.83 -3.49
N ALA A 150 -8.71 -7.05 -2.45
CA ALA A 150 -8.33 -7.90 -1.33
C ALA A 150 -8.88 -9.32 -1.53
N VAL A 151 -8.02 -10.33 -1.54
CA VAL A 151 -8.44 -11.73 -1.63
C VAL A 151 -7.82 -12.55 -0.49
N GLN A 152 -8.58 -13.48 0.08
CA GLN A 152 -8.02 -14.46 0.99
C GLN A 152 -7.50 -15.65 0.19
N ALA A 153 -6.19 -15.89 0.24
CA ALA A 153 -5.55 -16.99 -0.48
C ALA A 153 -5.25 -18.15 0.47
N HIS A 154 -5.35 -19.39 -0.01
CA HIS A 154 -4.87 -20.55 0.75
C HIS A 154 -3.33 -20.56 0.82
N GLU A 155 -2.68 -20.26 -0.31
CA GLU A 155 -1.23 -20.15 -0.42
C GLU A 155 -0.88 -19.08 -1.48
N LYS A 156 0.26 -18.42 -1.30
CA LYS A 156 0.82 -17.48 -2.27
C LYS A 156 2.31 -17.70 -2.43
N THR A 157 2.72 -18.18 -3.61
CA THR A 157 4.13 -18.48 -3.95
C THR A 157 4.71 -17.54 -5.01
N PHE A 158 3.90 -16.65 -5.58
CA PHE A 158 4.30 -15.73 -6.65
C PHE A 158 4.09 -14.28 -6.22
N THR A 159 4.88 -13.35 -6.75
CA THR A 159 4.62 -11.90 -6.65
C THR A 159 3.93 -11.42 -7.92
N ASN A 160 4.49 -11.77 -9.08
CA ASN A 160 3.98 -11.33 -10.36
C ASN A 160 2.82 -12.21 -10.79
N PHE A 161 1.75 -11.61 -11.33
CA PHE A 161 0.60 -12.38 -11.81
C PHE A 161 0.12 -11.94 -13.20
N SER A 162 -0.64 -12.83 -13.81
CA SER A 162 -1.44 -12.59 -15.01
C SER A 162 -2.85 -13.13 -14.76
N LEU A 163 -3.87 -12.39 -15.21
CA LEU A 163 -5.25 -12.88 -15.21
C LEU A 163 -5.55 -13.79 -16.40
N ASP A 164 -4.62 -13.92 -17.35
CA ASP A 164 -4.75 -14.77 -18.54
C ASP A 164 -4.15 -16.18 -18.33
N GLY A 165 -3.75 -16.48 -17.10
CA GLY A 165 -3.15 -17.77 -16.73
C GLY A 165 -1.63 -17.81 -16.88
N VAL A 166 -1.07 -19.02 -16.77
CA VAL A 166 0.38 -19.26 -16.80
C VAL A 166 0.95 -18.89 -18.16
N GLY A 167 1.98 -18.02 -18.17
CA GLY A 167 2.60 -17.52 -19.40
C GLY A 167 1.88 -16.31 -20.03
N GLY A 168 0.78 -15.86 -19.43
CA GLY A 168 0.08 -14.64 -19.86
C GLY A 168 0.85 -13.36 -19.56
N GLN A 169 0.33 -12.24 -20.07
CA GLN A 169 0.92 -10.92 -19.86
C GLN A 169 0.93 -10.57 -18.37
N TYR A 170 2.07 -10.08 -17.90
CA TYR A 170 2.20 -9.55 -16.54
C TYR A 170 1.30 -8.34 -16.34
N MET A 171 0.50 -8.33 -15.27
CA MET A 171 -0.50 -7.29 -15.01
C MET A 171 -0.27 -6.50 -13.72
N GLY A 172 0.62 -6.95 -12.85
CA GLY A 172 0.88 -6.31 -11.57
C GLY A 172 1.33 -7.28 -10.48
N GLU A 173 1.24 -6.85 -9.24
CA GLU A 173 1.79 -7.57 -8.09
C GLU A 173 0.69 -8.11 -7.16
N ALA A 174 0.87 -9.35 -6.72
CA ALA A 174 0.17 -9.91 -5.58
C ALA A 174 1.02 -9.59 -4.34
N LEU A 175 0.50 -8.74 -3.45
CA LEU A 175 1.17 -8.26 -2.25
C LEU A 175 0.72 -9.08 -1.04
N GLY A 176 1.61 -9.97 -0.61
CA GLY A 176 1.38 -10.87 0.54
C GLY A 176 2.09 -10.40 1.80
N GLN A 177 2.53 -11.37 2.61
CA GLN A 177 3.10 -11.12 3.94
C GLN A 177 4.12 -9.98 3.98
N GLY A 178 3.82 -8.99 4.79
CA GLY A 178 4.72 -7.87 5.08
C GLY A 178 4.89 -6.84 3.99
N ARG A 179 4.18 -6.98 2.86
CA ARG A 179 4.11 -5.93 1.83
C ARG A 179 3.12 -4.86 2.26
N PHE A 180 3.56 -3.61 2.22
CA PHE A 180 2.73 -2.45 2.49
C PHE A 180 1.94 -2.04 1.25
N THR A 181 0.69 -1.60 1.46
CA THR A 181 -0.23 -1.21 0.40
C THR A 181 -1.13 -0.05 0.82
#